data_AF-A0A6S7KQR8-F1
#
_entry.id   AF-A0A6S7KQR8-F1
#
_cell.length_a   1.000
_cell.length_b   1.000
_cell.length_c   1.000
_cell.angle_alpha   90.00
_cell.angle_beta   90.00
_cell.angle_gamma   90.00
#
_symmetry.space_group_name_H-M   'P 1'
#
loop_
_entity.id
_entity.type
_entity.pdbx_description
1 polymer ?
#
loop_
_entity_poly.entity_id
_entity_poly.type
_entity_poly.pdbx_seq_one_letter_code
_entity_poly.pdbx_strand_id
1 'polypeptide(L)'
;MAVSQFSNPVSLARRVMEETPHCALNIEGCLAFAKKIGYPILKDPMELVTEQAKMKGNAFNKYNNAVHSHIEGRSTEEYHDTVGAVAMDATGCIACATSTGGIPAKMQGRIGDTPLIGCGGYANEYGGCSTTGHGESLMKITLAREAVYNIEKGNNAQ
;
A
#
# COMPACT_ATOMS: atom_id res chain seq x y z
N MET A 1 -0.85 -3.12 5.75
CA MET A 1 -1.55 -3.42 7.01
C MET A 1 -1.37 -2.23 7.94
N ALA A 2 -2.20 -2.07 8.97
CA ALA A 2 -2.23 -0.85 9.78
C ALA A 2 -1.10 -0.80 10.83
N VAL A 3 0.15 -0.70 10.36
CA VAL A 3 1.33 -0.52 11.21
C VAL A 3 1.69 0.98 11.31
N SER A 4 2.05 1.45 12.50
CA SER A 4 2.37 2.86 12.75
C SER A 4 3.80 3.12 13.22
N GLN A 5 4.52 2.10 13.68
CA GLN A 5 5.81 2.24 14.37
C GLN A 5 7.04 2.04 13.46
N PHE A 6 6.87 2.06 12.14
CA PHE A 6 7.93 1.75 11.18
C PHE A 6 8.04 2.83 10.11
N SER A 7 9.22 3.42 9.96
CA SER A 7 9.49 4.44 8.93
C SER A 7 9.42 3.87 7.50
N ASN A 8 9.76 2.58 7.33
CA ASN A 8 9.77 1.93 6.03
C ASN A 8 8.97 0.61 6.07
N PRO A 9 7.62 0.67 6.01
CA PRO A 9 6.78 -0.53 6.01
C PRO A 9 7.10 -1.50 4.86
N VAL A 10 7.47 -0.99 3.68
CA VAL A 10 7.84 -1.81 2.52
C VAL A 10 9.08 -2.68 2.79
N SER A 11 10.06 -2.15 3.52
CA SER A 11 11.26 -2.89 3.91
C SER A 11 10.94 -3.97 4.93
N LEU A 12 10.03 -3.70 5.88
CA LEU A 12 9.55 -4.74 6.80
C LEU A 12 8.76 -5.83 6.05
N ALA A 13 7.95 -5.47 5.06
CA ALA A 13 7.24 -6.44 4.22
C ALA A 13 8.22 -7.35 3.44
N ARG A 14 9.33 -6.79 2.93
CA ARG A 14 10.42 -7.57 2.32
C ARG A 14 11.01 -8.58 3.30
N ARG A 15 11.26 -8.17 4.55
CA ARG A 15 11.76 -9.07 5.61
C ARG A 15 10.77 -10.20 5.91
N VAL A 16 9.46 -9.93 5.91
CA VAL A 16 8.44 -10.98 6.07
C VAL A 16 8.53 -12.00 4.93
N MET A 17 8.67 -11.53 3.68
CA MET A 17 8.80 -12.39 2.50
C MET A 17 10.06 -13.27 2.53
N GLU A 18 11.19 -12.73 2.99
CA GLU A 18 12.49 -13.43 2.94
C GLU A 18 12.78 -14.31 4.16
N GLU A 19 12.25 -13.95 5.34
CA GLU A 19 12.65 -14.57 6.61
C GLU A 19 11.52 -15.36 7.29
N THR A 20 10.37 -15.50 6.63
CA THR A 20 9.23 -16.27 7.12
C THR A 20 8.60 -17.12 6.00
N PRO A 21 7.89 -18.21 6.33
CA PRO A 21 7.09 -18.95 5.37
C PRO A 21 5.69 -18.32 5.12
N HIS A 22 5.48 -17.07 5.52
CA HIS A 22 4.19 -16.39 5.50
C HIS A 22 4.20 -15.19 4.55
N CYS A 23 3.04 -14.85 3.99
CA CYS A 23 2.90 -13.71 3.06
C CYS A 23 2.41 -12.42 3.73
N ALA A 24 1.78 -12.53 4.90
CA ALA A 24 1.23 -11.39 5.64
C ALA A 24 1.16 -11.69 7.14
N LEU A 25 1.34 -10.66 7.96
CA LEU A 25 1.21 -10.69 9.42
C LEU A 25 0.32 -9.55 9.89
N ASN A 26 -0.64 -9.78 10.77
CA ASN A 26 -1.43 -8.70 11.36
C ASN A 26 -0.55 -7.70 12.16
N ILE A 27 -1.16 -6.66 12.73
CA ILE A 27 -0.44 -5.56 13.41
C ILE A 27 0.46 -6.07 14.55
N GLU A 28 -0.10 -6.88 15.44
CA GLU A 28 0.63 -7.49 16.57
C GLU A 28 1.74 -8.43 16.09
N GLY A 29 1.45 -9.25 15.07
CA GLY A 29 2.40 -10.15 14.44
C GLY A 29 3.58 -9.42 13.78
N CYS A 30 3.31 -8.31 13.07
CA CYS A 30 4.34 -7.44 12.52
C CYS A 30 5.27 -6.90 13.61
N LEU A 31 4.70 -6.43 14.73
CA LEU A 31 5.49 -5.89 15.84
C LEU A 31 6.33 -6.97 16.53
N ALA A 32 5.74 -8.14 16.79
CA ALA A 32 6.45 -9.26 17.38
C ALA A 32 7.58 -9.76 16.46
N PHE A 33 7.32 -9.85 15.16
CA PHE A 33 8.32 -10.21 14.16
C PHE A 33 9.45 -9.19 14.10
N ALA A 34 9.13 -7.89 14.01
CA ALA A 34 10.11 -6.81 14.00
C ALA A 34 11.04 -6.85 15.22
N LYS A 35 10.48 -7.06 16.43
CA LYS A 35 11.27 -7.23 17.65
C LYS A 35 12.20 -8.44 17.58
N LYS A 36 11.70 -9.58 17.10
CA LYS A 36 12.46 -10.83 16.97
C LYS A 36 13.69 -10.68 16.06
N ILE A 37 13.56 -9.96 14.95
CA ILE A 37 14.64 -9.77 13.98
C ILE A 37 15.50 -8.53 14.25
N GLY A 38 15.23 -7.77 15.32
CA GLY A 38 15.93 -6.52 15.63
C GLY A 38 15.67 -5.40 14.61
N TYR A 39 14.50 -5.40 13.95
CA TYR A 39 14.14 -4.35 12.99
C TYR A 39 13.89 -3.02 13.73
N PRO A 40 14.34 -1.87 13.20
CA PRO A 40 14.11 -0.58 13.85
C PRO A 40 12.62 -0.28 14.08
N ILE A 41 12.27 0.01 15.33
CA ILE A 41 10.93 0.40 15.76
C ILE A 41 11.02 1.82 16.32
N LEU A 42 10.16 2.71 15.81
CA LEU A 42 10.07 4.09 16.31
C LEU A 42 9.58 4.10 17.75
N LYS A 43 10.23 4.93 18.58
CA LYS A 43 9.79 5.17 19.96
C LYS A 43 8.49 5.98 19.97
N ASP A 44 8.42 6.99 19.12
CA ASP A 44 7.23 7.81 18.92
C ASP A 44 6.77 7.80 17.45
N PRO A 45 5.66 7.13 17.11
CA PRO A 45 5.06 7.19 15.77
C PRO A 45 4.71 8.59 15.30
N MET A 46 4.55 9.56 16.20
CA MET A 46 4.27 10.95 15.83
C MET A 46 5.41 11.60 15.04
N GLU A 47 6.62 11.04 15.10
CA GLU A 47 7.75 11.44 14.26
C GLU A 47 7.45 11.32 12.76
N LEU A 48 6.50 10.47 12.35
CA LEU A 48 6.07 10.32 10.96
C LEU A 48 5.01 11.35 10.53
N VAL A 49 4.43 12.09 11.48
CA VAL A 49 3.31 12.99 11.21
C VAL A 49 3.82 14.37 10.80
N THR A 50 3.59 14.75 9.55
CA THR A 50 3.92 16.09 9.04
C THR A 50 2.80 17.10 9.31
N GLU A 51 3.13 18.39 9.31
CA GLU A 51 2.12 19.46 9.42
C GLU A 51 1.10 19.41 8.28
N GLN A 52 1.53 19.06 7.07
CA GLN A 52 0.63 18.86 5.93
C GLN A 52 -0.36 17.71 6.18
N ALA A 53 0.09 16.59 6.77
CA ALA A 53 -0.78 15.48 7.12
C ALA A 53 -1.81 15.87 8.21
N LYS A 54 -1.40 16.68 9.20
CA LYS A 54 -2.32 17.23 10.21
C LYS A 54 -3.38 18.14 9.59
N MET A 55 -2.97 19.07 8.71
CA MET A 55 -3.89 19.96 8.00
C MET A 55 -4.91 19.16 7.18
N LYS A 56 -4.45 18.14 6.43
CA LYS A 56 -5.32 17.24 5.68
C LYS A 56 -6.31 16.49 6.59
N GLY A 57 -5.83 15.95 7.71
CA GLY A 57 -6.67 15.28 8.70
C GLY A 57 -7.77 16.19 9.26
N ASN A 58 -7.44 17.45 9.54
CA ASN A 58 -8.40 18.45 10.04
C ASN A 58 -9.38 18.94 8.95
N ALA A 59 -8.96 19.00 7.69
CA ALA A 59 -9.82 19.39 6.58
C ALA A 59 -10.93 18.35 6.32
N PHE A 60 -10.61 17.06 6.49
CA PHE A 60 -11.56 15.98 6.31
C PHE A 60 -12.12 15.49 7.65
N ASN A 61 -13.16 16.16 8.15
CA ASN A 61 -13.86 15.75 9.38
C ASN A 61 -14.63 14.41 9.24
N LYS A 62 -14.79 13.89 8.02
CA LYS A 62 -15.48 12.62 7.74
C LYS A 62 -14.77 11.87 6.61
N TYR A 63 -14.60 10.56 6.80
CA TYR A 63 -14.02 9.66 5.80
C TYR A 63 -14.66 9.78 4.42
N ASN A 64 -16.00 9.82 4.34
CA ASN A 64 -16.70 9.92 3.06
C ASN A 64 -16.36 11.19 2.29
N ASN A 65 -16.09 12.31 2.97
CA ASN A 65 -15.69 13.55 2.29
C ASN A 65 -14.30 13.38 1.65
N ALA A 66 -13.38 12.71 2.34
CA ALA A 66 -12.06 12.39 1.79
C ALA A 66 -12.18 11.46 0.57
N VAL A 67 -13.05 10.45 0.65
CA VAL A 67 -13.32 9.53 -0.47
C VAL A 67 -13.91 10.26 -1.68
N HIS A 68 -14.92 11.11 -1.48
CA HIS A 68 -15.51 11.89 -2.57
C HIS A 68 -14.48 12.78 -3.25
N SER A 69 -13.65 13.49 -2.47
CA SER A 69 -12.57 14.30 -3.02
C SER A 69 -11.55 13.48 -3.80
N HIS A 70 -11.28 12.24 -3.37
CA HIS A 70 -10.34 11.33 -4.03
C HIS A 70 -10.89 10.74 -5.33
N ILE A 71 -12.21 10.48 -5.41
CA ILE A 71 -12.87 9.92 -6.60
C ILE A 71 -13.14 11.00 -7.66
N GLU A 72 -13.52 12.22 -7.26
CA GLU A 72 -13.88 13.30 -8.20
C GLU A 72 -12.67 13.94 -8.91
N GLY A 73 -11.44 13.50 -8.63
CA GLY A 73 -10.24 13.97 -9.32
C GLY A 73 -9.95 15.46 -9.12
N ARG A 74 -10.56 16.11 -8.13
CA ARG A 74 -10.51 17.57 -7.92
C ARG A 74 -9.16 18.11 -7.46
N SER A 75 -8.14 17.28 -7.33
CA SER A 75 -6.74 17.70 -7.26
C SER A 75 -5.83 16.50 -7.46
N THR A 76 -5.35 16.29 -8.68
CA THR A 76 -4.33 15.28 -9.00
C THR A 76 -3.00 15.52 -8.29
N GLU A 77 -2.80 16.70 -7.71
CA GLU A 77 -1.56 17.10 -7.02
C GLU A 77 -1.63 17.06 -5.48
N GLU A 78 -2.81 17.00 -4.85
CA GLU A 78 -2.92 17.23 -3.40
C GLU A 78 -3.28 15.99 -2.54
N TYR A 79 -3.80 14.89 -3.09
CA TYR A 79 -4.41 13.82 -2.27
C TYR A 79 -4.03 12.37 -2.57
N HIS A 80 -2.81 12.09 -3.06
CA HIS A 80 -2.34 10.70 -3.23
C HIS A 80 -1.31 10.31 -2.15
N ASP A 81 -1.75 9.53 -1.16
CA ASP A 81 -0.91 9.00 -0.07
C ASP A 81 -0.35 7.59 -0.36
N THR A 82 -0.74 6.99 -1.49
CA THR A 82 -0.23 5.68 -1.95
C THR A 82 0.85 5.88 -2.99
N VAL A 83 1.98 5.22 -2.76
CA VAL A 83 3.11 5.15 -3.69
C VAL A 83 3.38 3.70 -4.04
N GLY A 84 3.94 3.46 -5.22
CA GLY A 84 4.40 2.13 -5.57
C GLY A 84 5.27 2.14 -6.82
N ALA A 85 5.87 0.98 -7.09
CA ALA A 85 6.80 0.78 -8.18
C ALA A 85 6.63 -0.61 -8.77
N VAL A 86 6.87 -0.70 -10.07
CA VAL A 86 7.01 -1.96 -10.82
C VAL A 86 8.33 -1.88 -11.57
N ALA A 87 9.13 -2.94 -11.53
CA ALA A 87 10.41 -3.01 -12.21
C ALA A 87 10.64 -4.41 -12.79
N MET A 88 11.41 -4.46 -13.86
CA MET A 88 11.94 -5.69 -14.45
C MET A 88 13.46 -5.62 -14.42
N ASP A 89 14.11 -6.69 -13.95
CA ASP A 89 15.57 -6.77 -13.95
C ASP A 89 16.14 -7.28 -15.29
N ALA A 90 17.47 -7.33 -15.39
CA ALA A 90 18.16 -7.76 -16.61
C ALA A 90 17.94 -9.25 -16.96
N THR A 91 17.41 -10.06 -16.03
CA THR A 91 17.07 -11.47 -16.26
C THR A 91 15.62 -11.66 -16.69
N GLY A 92 14.83 -10.59 -16.72
CA GLY A 92 13.40 -10.62 -17.01
C GLY A 92 12.52 -10.88 -15.78
N CYS A 93 13.07 -10.86 -14.56
CA CYS A 93 12.28 -11.01 -13.35
C CYS A 93 11.53 -9.71 -13.05
N ILE A 94 10.22 -9.81 -12.82
CA ILE A 94 9.34 -8.68 -12.55
C ILE A 94 8.97 -8.65 -11.06
N ALA A 95 9.07 -7.47 -10.46
CA ALA A 95 8.66 -7.24 -9.08
C ALA A 95 7.82 -5.96 -8.97
N CYS A 96 6.94 -5.94 -7.97
CA CYS A 96 6.17 -4.76 -7.59
C CYS A 96 6.21 -4.54 -6.08
N ALA A 97 6.06 -3.29 -5.67
CA ALA A 97 5.87 -2.93 -4.27
C ALA A 97 4.95 -1.72 -4.14
N THR A 98 4.05 -1.75 -3.15
CA THR A 98 3.08 -0.69 -2.90
C THR A 98 3.07 -0.35 -1.40
N SER A 99 3.03 0.93 -1.05
CA SER A 99 2.98 1.42 0.33
C SER A 99 2.06 2.63 0.44
N THR A 100 1.35 2.77 1.57
CA THR A 100 0.35 3.83 1.75
C THR A 100 0.20 4.27 3.20
N GLY A 101 -0.11 5.56 3.39
CA GLY A 101 -0.66 6.10 4.64
C GLY A 101 -2.17 5.81 4.79
N GLY A 102 -2.85 5.42 3.72
CA GLY A 102 -4.30 5.26 3.64
C GLY A 102 -5.02 6.57 3.27
N ILE A 103 -6.31 6.63 3.54
CA ILE A 103 -7.14 7.83 3.30
C ILE A 103 -7.32 8.59 4.63
N PRO A 104 -7.29 9.94 4.64
CA PRO A 104 -7.56 10.74 5.83
C PRO A 104 -8.89 10.39 6.51
N ALA A 105 -8.95 10.60 7.83
CA ALA A 105 -10.14 10.31 8.67
C ALA A 105 -10.66 8.86 8.60
N LYS A 106 -9.81 7.90 8.17
CA LYS A 106 -10.12 6.47 8.26
C LYS A 106 -10.35 6.04 9.70
N MET A 107 -11.19 5.04 9.89
CA MET A 107 -11.30 4.34 11.18
C MET A 107 -9.96 3.68 11.55
N GLN A 108 -9.66 3.64 12.85
CA GLN A 108 -8.52 2.87 13.35
C GLN A 108 -8.66 1.41 12.92
N GLY A 109 -7.57 0.83 12.42
CA GLY A 109 -7.57 -0.53 11.91
C GLY A 109 -8.13 -0.70 10.49
N ARG A 110 -8.60 0.35 9.80
CA ARG A 110 -8.99 0.26 8.38
C ARG A 110 -7.81 -0.21 7.54
N ILE A 111 -8.03 -1.24 6.74
CA ILE A 111 -7.09 -1.79 5.77
C ILE A 111 -7.62 -1.51 4.36
N GLY A 112 -6.79 -0.88 3.53
CA GLY A 112 -7.07 -0.69 2.10
C GLY A 112 -6.50 -1.83 1.24
N ASP A 113 -6.43 -1.59 -0.06
CA ASP A 113 -5.93 -2.50 -1.09
C ASP A 113 -4.43 -2.79 -1.00
N THR A 114 -3.63 -1.80 -0.61
CA THR A 114 -2.15 -1.82 -0.70
C THR A 114 -1.47 -3.10 -0.18
N PRO A 115 -1.80 -3.64 1.01
CA PRO A 115 -1.16 -4.87 1.50
C PRO A 115 -1.79 -6.17 0.97
N LEU A 116 -2.83 -6.09 0.14
CA LEU A 116 -3.55 -7.25 -0.37
C LEU A 116 -3.04 -7.60 -1.77
N ILE A 117 -2.43 -8.78 -1.87
CA ILE A 117 -1.91 -9.33 -3.13
C ILE A 117 -3.05 -9.41 -4.16
N GLY A 118 -2.82 -8.91 -5.37
CA GLY A 118 -3.83 -8.84 -6.42
C GLY A 118 -4.72 -7.60 -6.36
N CYS A 119 -4.72 -6.84 -5.26
CA CYS A 119 -5.47 -5.58 -5.16
C CYS A 119 -4.53 -4.39 -5.31
N GLY A 120 -3.63 -4.21 -4.33
CA GLY A 120 -2.67 -3.10 -4.26
C GLY A 120 -1.45 -3.30 -5.15
N GLY A 121 -1.06 -4.55 -5.36
CA GLY A 121 0.05 -4.92 -6.22
C GLY A 121 0.01 -6.40 -6.59
N TYR A 122 0.52 -6.71 -7.78
CA TYR A 122 0.67 -8.08 -8.28
C TYR A 122 1.78 -8.13 -9.31
N ALA A 123 2.60 -9.18 -9.27
CA ALA A 123 3.64 -9.42 -10.26
C ALA A 123 3.80 -10.91 -10.52
N ASN A 124 4.05 -11.27 -11.78
CA ASN A 124 4.42 -12.60 -12.22
C ASN A 124 5.36 -12.50 -13.43
N GLU A 125 5.62 -13.63 -14.10
CA GLU A 125 6.50 -13.72 -15.27
C GLU A 125 5.99 -12.96 -16.51
N TYR A 126 4.70 -12.58 -16.57
CA TYR A 126 4.11 -11.86 -17.71
C TYR A 126 4.07 -10.34 -17.49
N GLY A 127 3.89 -9.89 -16.26
CA GLY A 127 3.72 -8.48 -15.97
C GLY A 127 3.68 -8.14 -14.48
N GLY A 128 3.69 -6.83 -14.19
CA GLY A 128 3.58 -6.31 -12.84
C GLY A 128 2.68 -5.08 -12.79
N CYS A 129 1.98 -4.91 -11.68
CA CYS A 129 1.07 -3.80 -11.44
C CYS A 129 1.18 -3.34 -9.99
N SER A 130 1.14 -2.02 -9.80
CA SER A 130 0.98 -1.35 -8.51
C SER A 130 -0.16 -0.35 -8.66
N THR A 131 -1.13 -0.36 -7.77
CA THR A 131 -2.34 0.47 -7.86
C THR A 131 -2.35 1.59 -6.83
N THR A 132 -3.13 2.63 -7.12
CA THR A 132 -3.42 3.75 -6.22
C THR A 132 -4.86 4.20 -6.46
N GLY A 133 -5.51 4.74 -5.43
CA GLY A 133 -6.90 5.18 -5.50
C GLY A 133 -7.74 4.81 -4.29
N HIS A 134 -9.06 4.71 -4.49
CA HIS A 134 -9.99 4.30 -3.46
C HIS A 134 -9.91 2.80 -3.18
N GLY A 135 -9.22 2.44 -2.10
CA GLY A 135 -8.90 1.05 -1.78
C GLY A 135 -10.10 0.09 -1.75
N GLU A 136 -11.26 0.49 -1.23
CA GLU A 136 -12.45 -0.38 -1.22
C GLU A 136 -12.98 -0.66 -2.63
N SER A 137 -12.79 0.23 -3.60
CA SER A 137 -13.11 -0.05 -5.01
C SER A 137 -12.08 -1.01 -5.62
N LEU A 138 -10.79 -0.77 -5.37
CA LEU A 138 -9.69 -1.59 -5.91
C LEU A 138 -9.74 -3.04 -5.41
N MET A 139 -10.10 -3.24 -4.14
CA MET A 139 -10.25 -4.57 -3.54
C MET A 139 -11.40 -5.37 -4.16
N LYS A 140 -12.55 -4.71 -4.44
CA LYS A 140 -13.73 -5.39 -4.98
C LYS A 140 -13.50 -5.99 -6.38
N ILE A 141 -12.56 -5.44 -7.13
CA ILE A 141 -12.27 -5.87 -8.51
C ILE A 141 -10.90 -6.51 -8.67
N THR A 142 -10.13 -6.65 -7.58
CA THR A 142 -8.74 -7.16 -7.62
C THR A 142 -7.92 -6.50 -8.73
N LEU A 143 -7.90 -5.16 -8.75
CA LEU A 143 -7.46 -4.41 -9.94
C LEU A 143 -6.05 -4.79 -10.42
N ALA A 144 -5.09 -4.96 -9.51
CA ALA A 144 -3.73 -5.31 -9.90
C ALA A 144 -3.65 -6.69 -10.58
N ARG A 145 -4.39 -7.68 -10.06
CA ARG A 145 -4.45 -9.02 -10.68
C ARG A 145 -5.14 -8.96 -12.03
N GLU A 146 -6.23 -8.22 -12.15
CA GLU A 146 -7.00 -8.07 -13.38
C GLU A 146 -6.16 -7.39 -14.49
N ALA A 147 -5.40 -6.35 -14.14
CA ALA A 147 -4.48 -5.72 -15.08
C ALA A 147 -3.44 -6.71 -15.62
N VAL A 148 -2.76 -7.46 -14.74
CA VAL A 148 -1.78 -8.47 -15.15
C VAL A 148 -2.43 -9.63 -15.90
N TYR A 149 -3.67 -10.01 -15.56
CA TYR A 149 -4.43 -11.04 -16.29
C TYR A 149 -4.69 -10.66 -17.75
N ASN A 150 -4.94 -9.38 -18.02
CA ASN A 150 -5.11 -8.89 -19.38
C ASN A 150 -3.78 -8.96 -20.16
N ILE A 151 -2.66 -8.65 -19.50
CA ILE A 151 -1.31 -8.82 -20.09
C ILE A 151 -1.03 -10.30 -20.40
N GLU A 152 -1.37 -11.22 -19.49
CA GLU A 152 -1.27 -12.68 -19.71
C GLU A 152 -2.05 -13.13 -20.95
N LYS A 153 -3.17 -12.46 -21.27
CA LYS A 153 -3.98 -12.73 -22.46
C LYS A 153 -3.46 -12.11 -23.75
N GLY A 154 -2.33 -11.39 -23.69
CA GLY A 154 -1.74 -10.71 -24.84
C GLY A 154 -2.28 -9.31 -25.09
N ASN A 155 -3.05 -8.74 -24.17
CA ASN A 155 -3.36 -7.31 -24.23
C ASN A 155 -2.11 -6.50 -23.86
N ASN A 156 -2.01 -5.30 -24.42
CA ASN A 156 -0.95 -4.37 -24.08
C ASN A 156 -1.13 -3.82 -22.65
N ALA A 157 -0.05 -3.29 -22.08
CA ALA A 157 -0.06 -2.70 -20.74
C ALA A 157 -0.65 -1.26 -20.70
N GLN A 158 -1.06 -0.70 -21.84
CA GLN A 158 -1.56 0.68 -22.01
C GLN A 158 -2.97 0.72 -22.57
#